data_AF-N8R8G9-F1
#
_entry.id   AF-N8R8G9-F1
#
_cell.length_a   1.000
_cell.length_b   1.000
_cell.length_c   1.000
_cell.angle_alpha   90.00
_cell.angle_beta   90.00
_cell.angle_gamma   90.00
#
_symmetry.space_group_name_H-M   'P 1'
#
loop_
_entity.id
_entity.type
_entity.pdbx_description
1 polymer ?
#
loop_
_entity_poly.entity_id
_entity_poly.type
_entity_poly.pdbx_seq_one_letter_code
_entity_poly.pdbx_strand_id
1 'polypeptide(L)'
;MNKLILLIVSFVVAGHVYSAEDLYSKTESILIKKDNEQLGELESSQQYDFFGSSMQREQDRIKQQEKEVGKIYDEKAITANMSPHDKSQYLLRNNDLNTLNKFEINQQIKSNQEGRNKGIITERDYQKRLVELNSKKK
;
A
#
# COMPACT_ATOMS: atom_id res chain seq x y z
N MET A 1 -11.54 38.35 -30.71
CA MET A 1 -12.34 38.17 -29.47
C MET A 1 -12.05 36.84 -28.75
N ASN A 2 -11.39 35.87 -29.37
CA ASN A 2 -11.19 34.53 -28.78
C ASN A 2 -10.08 34.46 -27.71
N LYS A 3 -9.14 35.42 -27.67
CA LYS A 3 -8.04 35.43 -26.70
C LYS A 3 -8.47 35.91 -25.30
N LEU A 4 -9.53 36.73 -25.22
CA LEU A 4 -10.05 37.24 -23.94
C LEU A 4 -10.85 36.17 -23.18
N ILE A 5 -11.57 35.32 -23.93
CA ILE A 5 -12.38 34.22 -23.38
C ILE A 5 -11.48 33.18 -22.70
N LEU A 6 -10.31 32.87 -23.27
CA LEU A 6 -9.37 31.91 -22.68
C LEU A 6 -8.80 32.40 -21.33
N LEU A 7 -8.66 33.72 -21.16
CA LEU A 7 -8.12 34.34 -19.95
C LEU A 7 -9.11 34.32 -18.78
N ILE A 8 -10.42 34.37 -19.08
CA ILE A 8 -11.48 34.33 -18.05
C ILE A 8 -11.64 32.89 -17.53
N VAL A 9 -11.48 31.88 -18.37
CA VAL A 9 -11.63 30.46 -17.96
C VAL A 9 -10.50 30.03 -17.02
N SER A 10 -9.27 30.55 -17.16
CA SER A 10 -8.16 30.17 -16.27
C SER A 10 -8.25 30.78 -14.86
N PHE A 11 -8.98 31.89 -14.70
CA PHE A 11 -9.09 32.56 -13.39
C PHE A 11 -10.10 31.87 -12.46
N VAL A 12 -11.09 31.16 -13.02
CA VAL A 12 -12.17 30.53 -12.25
C VAL A 12 -11.73 29.24 -11.53
N VAL A 13 -10.62 28.61 -11.95
CA VAL A 13 -10.14 27.34 -11.35
C VAL A 13 -9.24 27.56 -10.13
N ALA A 14 -8.73 28.78 -9.90
CA ALA A 14 -7.81 29.09 -8.80
C ALA A 14 -8.50 29.61 -7.51
N GLY A 15 -9.84 29.61 -7.46
CA GLY A 15 -10.64 30.31 -6.44
C GLY A 15 -11.43 29.42 -5.47
N HIS A 16 -10.92 28.28 -5.05
CA HIS A 16 -11.47 27.55 -3.90
C HIS A 16 -10.50 27.62 -2.72
N VAL A 17 -10.38 28.82 -2.16
CA VAL A 17 -9.90 28.98 -0.79
C VAL A 17 -11.01 28.43 0.11
N TYR A 18 -10.77 27.23 0.63
CA TYR A 18 -11.57 26.64 1.70
C TYR A 18 -11.52 27.63 2.88
N SER A 19 -12.67 28.19 3.25
CA SER A 19 -12.80 29.09 4.38
C SER A 19 -12.31 28.38 5.65
N ALA A 20 -11.30 28.97 6.31
CA ALA A 20 -10.72 28.47 7.54
C ALA A 20 -11.57 28.85 8.78
N GLU A 21 -12.80 29.36 8.60
CA GLU A 21 -13.65 29.81 9.69
C GLU A 21 -14.28 28.68 10.51
N ASP A 22 -14.28 27.44 10.03
CA ASP A 22 -14.95 26.33 10.75
C ASP A 22 -14.01 25.54 11.69
N LEU A 23 -12.75 25.97 11.84
CA LEU A 23 -11.78 25.34 12.76
C LEU A 23 -12.01 25.71 14.24
N TYR A 24 -12.88 26.67 14.52
CA TYR A 24 -13.23 27.09 15.88
C TYR A 24 -14.62 26.62 16.34
N SER A 25 -15.39 25.95 15.48
CA SER A 25 -16.67 25.35 15.87
C SER A 25 -16.47 23.97 16.49
N LYS A 26 -15.92 23.99 17.71
CA LYS A 26 -16.11 22.98 18.77
C LYS A 26 -15.29 21.68 18.65
N THR A 27 -14.37 21.53 19.59
CA THR A 27 -14.21 20.26 20.32
C THR A 27 -13.87 20.57 21.76
N GLU A 28 -14.87 21.01 22.53
CA GLU A 28 -14.77 20.90 23.99
C GLU A 28 -14.66 19.42 24.32
N SER A 29 -13.49 19.01 24.80
CA SER A 29 -13.28 17.67 25.32
C SER A 29 -14.24 17.46 26.49
N ILE A 30 -14.92 16.32 26.49
CA ILE A 30 -15.87 15.89 27.52
C ILE A 30 -15.08 15.51 28.78
N LEU A 31 -14.42 16.48 29.41
CA LEU A 31 -13.67 16.31 30.66
C LEU A 31 -13.76 17.55 31.55
N ILE A 32 -14.88 18.29 31.47
CA ILE A 32 -15.21 19.30 32.47
C ILE A 32 -16.59 18.98 33.01
N LYS A 33 -16.63 18.12 34.05
CA LYS A 33 -17.77 18.06 34.95
C LYS A 33 -17.78 19.35 35.76
N LYS A 34 -18.49 20.37 35.27
CA LYS A 34 -18.85 21.52 36.08
C LYS A 34 -20.15 21.16 36.77
N ASP A 35 -20.04 20.84 38.06
CA ASP A 35 -21.20 20.60 38.90
C ASP A 35 -22.13 21.82 38.88
N ASN A 36 -23.43 21.54 38.96
CA ASN A 36 -24.59 22.44 38.93
C ASN A 36 -25.24 22.61 37.56
N GLU A 37 -25.95 21.58 37.10
CA GLU A 37 -27.35 21.75 36.71
C GLU A 37 -28.01 20.38 36.55
N GLN A 38 -29.16 20.23 37.20
CA GLN A 38 -30.03 19.05 37.12
C GLN A 38 -30.56 18.93 35.70
N LEU A 39 -29.86 18.18 34.84
CA LEU A 39 -30.38 17.75 33.54
C LEU A 39 -31.03 16.37 33.74
N GLY A 40 -32.32 16.32 33.38
CA GLY A 40 -33.20 15.18 33.58
C GLY A 40 -32.62 13.86 33.08
N GLU A 41 -33.05 12.77 33.73
CA GLU A 41 -32.78 11.39 33.37
C GLU A 41 -33.02 11.17 31.87
N LEU A 42 -31.95 11.22 31.09
CA LEU A 42 -31.92 10.59 29.79
C LEU A 42 -31.79 9.09 30.10
N GLU A 43 -32.80 8.29 29.77
CA GLU A 43 -32.69 6.83 29.79
C GLU A 43 -31.62 6.37 28.78
N SER A 44 -30.35 6.46 29.14
CA SER A 44 -29.25 5.87 28.38
C SER A 44 -28.98 4.47 28.94
N SER A 45 -29.91 3.54 28.72
CA SER A 45 -29.75 2.13 29.10
C SER A 45 -28.75 1.36 28.22
N GLN A 46 -28.10 2.02 27.26
CA GLN A 46 -27.05 1.41 26.43
C GLN A 46 -25.66 1.69 27.01
N GLN A 47 -25.25 0.82 27.94
CA GLN A 47 -23.86 0.73 28.36
C GLN A 47 -23.03 0.16 27.19
N TYR A 48 -22.25 1.01 26.52
CA TYR A 48 -21.36 0.59 25.43
C TYR A 48 -20.06 -0.02 26.00
N ASP A 49 -19.80 -1.29 25.68
CA ASP A 49 -18.56 -1.96 26.08
C ASP A 49 -17.41 -1.63 25.11
N PHE A 50 -16.66 -0.59 25.44
CA PHE A 50 -15.47 -0.18 24.71
C PHE A 50 -14.38 -1.25 24.70
N PHE A 51 -14.22 -2.00 25.79
CA PHE A 51 -13.16 -2.99 25.89
C PHE A 51 -13.46 -4.22 25.04
N GLY A 52 -14.67 -4.78 25.16
CA GLY A 52 -15.11 -5.90 24.32
C GLY A 52 -15.08 -5.58 22.83
N SER A 53 -15.57 -4.38 22.45
CA SER A 53 -15.53 -3.94 21.04
C SER A 53 -14.11 -3.70 20.51
N SER A 54 -13.18 -3.23 21.33
CA SER A 54 -11.77 -3.09 20.93
C SER A 54 -11.09 -4.44 20.72
N MET A 55 -11.37 -5.41 21.59
CA MET A 55 -10.81 -6.75 21.50
C MET A 55 -11.33 -7.52 20.29
N GLN A 56 -12.62 -7.36 19.98
CA GLN A 56 -13.22 -7.93 18.77
C GLN A 56 -12.58 -7.35 17.49
N ARG A 57 -12.35 -6.03 17.44
CA ARG A 57 -11.68 -5.37 16.30
C ARG A 57 -10.26 -5.88 16.10
N GLU A 58 -9.51 -6.07 17.17
CA GLU A 58 -8.15 -6.63 17.11
C GLU A 58 -8.16 -8.07 16.58
N GLN A 59 -9.09 -8.91 17.05
CA GLN A 59 -9.25 -10.27 16.54
C GLN A 59 -9.65 -10.30 15.06
N ASP A 60 -10.55 -9.41 14.64
CA ASP A 60 -10.97 -9.31 13.25
C ASP A 60 -9.81 -8.84 12.35
N ARG A 61 -8.98 -7.91 12.83
CA ARG A 61 -7.74 -7.50 12.14
C ARG A 61 -6.78 -8.67 11.96
N ILE A 62 -6.56 -9.46 13.00
CA ILE A 62 -5.67 -10.63 12.95
C ILE A 62 -6.20 -11.64 11.93
N LYS A 63 -7.49 -11.98 11.96
CA LYS A 63 -8.10 -12.90 10.99
C LYS A 63 -7.98 -12.42 9.55
N GLN A 64 -8.16 -11.11 9.32
CA GLN A 64 -7.95 -10.51 8.01
C GLN A 64 -6.50 -10.67 7.55
N GLN A 65 -5.54 -10.37 8.42
CA GLN A 65 -4.12 -10.54 8.12
C GLN A 65 -3.74 -12.00 7.81
N GLU A 66 -4.21 -12.95 8.61
CA GLU A 66 -3.96 -14.38 8.37
C GLU A 66 -4.51 -14.83 7.00
N LYS A 67 -5.71 -14.38 6.66
CA LYS A 67 -6.34 -14.66 5.36
C LYS A 67 -5.53 -14.07 4.21
N GLU A 68 -5.04 -12.84 4.34
CA GLU A 68 -4.19 -12.20 3.34
C GLU A 68 -2.86 -12.93 3.17
N VAL A 69 -2.21 -13.33 4.27
CA VAL A 69 -0.95 -14.08 4.22
C VAL A 69 -1.14 -15.44 3.55
N GLY A 70 -2.23 -16.16 3.88
CA GLY A 70 -2.58 -17.41 3.23
C GLY A 70 -2.76 -17.24 1.72
N LYS A 71 -3.52 -16.21 1.31
CA LYS A 71 -3.72 -15.88 -0.11
C LYS A 71 -2.40 -15.62 -0.84
N ILE A 72 -1.51 -14.83 -0.25
CA ILE A 72 -0.19 -14.54 -0.84
C ILE A 72 0.64 -15.82 -1.01
N TYR A 73 0.59 -16.72 -0.01
CA TYR A 73 1.33 -17.98 -0.07
C TYR A 73 0.81 -18.89 -1.19
N ASP A 74 -0.51 -19.03 -1.31
CA ASP A 74 -1.15 -19.84 -2.35
C ASP A 74 -0.85 -19.29 -3.74
N GLU A 75 -0.97 -17.98 -3.94
CA GLU A 75 -0.63 -17.33 -5.21
C GLU A 75 0.85 -17.52 -5.56
N LYS A 76 1.75 -17.45 -4.57
CA LYS A 76 3.17 -17.70 -4.78
C LYS A 76 3.43 -19.16 -5.16
N ALA A 77 2.76 -20.11 -4.53
CA ALA A 77 2.89 -21.54 -4.84
C ALA A 77 2.39 -21.84 -6.27
N ILE A 78 1.22 -21.32 -6.65
CA ILE A 78 0.64 -21.52 -7.99
C ILE A 78 1.52 -20.88 -9.07
N THR A 79 2.04 -19.67 -8.81
CA THR A 79 2.81 -18.91 -9.80
C THR A 79 4.33 -19.20 -9.77
N ALA A 80 4.79 -20.15 -8.95
CA ALA A 80 6.24 -20.40 -8.74
C ALA A 80 6.97 -20.80 -10.03
N ASN A 81 6.32 -21.62 -10.87
CA ASN A 81 6.89 -22.16 -12.11
C ASN A 81 6.42 -21.39 -13.36
N MET A 82 5.67 -20.30 -13.19
CA MET A 82 5.19 -19.49 -14.31
C MET A 82 6.30 -18.56 -14.81
N SER A 83 6.29 -18.28 -16.12
CA SER A 83 7.13 -17.21 -16.66
C SER A 83 6.72 -15.86 -16.07
N PRO A 84 7.61 -14.86 -16.02
CA PRO A 84 7.26 -13.53 -15.54
C PRO A 84 6.04 -12.92 -16.24
N HIS A 85 5.93 -13.16 -17.54
CA HIS A 85 4.80 -12.71 -18.34
C HIS A 85 3.51 -13.43 -17.90
N ASP A 86 3.51 -14.76 -17.86
CA ASP A 86 2.30 -15.53 -17.54
C ASP A 86 1.83 -15.27 -16.11
N LYS A 87 2.78 -15.08 -15.18
CA LYS A 87 2.50 -14.67 -13.82
C LYS A 87 1.78 -13.32 -13.76
N SER A 88 2.22 -12.34 -14.54
CA SER A 88 1.55 -11.02 -14.58
C SER A 88 0.11 -11.12 -15.10
N GLN A 89 -0.11 -11.93 -16.13
CA GLN A 89 -1.45 -12.18 -16.69
C GLN A 89 -2.35 -12.94 -15.71
N TYR A 90 -1.80 -13.92 -15.00
CA TYR A 90 -2.52 -14.66 -13.97
C TYR A 90 -2.97 -13.73 -12.83
N LEU A 91 -2.07 -12.89 -12.31
CA LEU A 91 -2.37 -11.94 -11.23
C LEU A 91 -3.41 -10.91 -11.66
N LEU A 92 -3.31 -10.41 -12.90
CA LEU A 92 -4.30 -9.51 -13.49
C LEU A 92 -5.69 -10.17 -13.60
N ARG A 93 -5.73 -11.41 -14.09
CA ARG A 93 -6.98 -12.19 -14.22
C ARG A 93 -7.64 -12.47 -12.86
N ASN A 94 -6.84 -12.69 -11.83
CA ASN A 94 -7.31 -12.92 -10.46
C ASN A 94 -7.61 -11.63 -9.69
N ASN A 95 -7.45 -10.46 -10.33
CA ASN A 95 -7.63 -9.15 -9.74
C ASN A 95 -6.76 -8.93 -8.47
N ASP A 96 -5.60 -9.59 -8.39
CA ASP A 96 -4.62 -9.33 -7.32
C ASP A 96 -3.64 -8.23 -7.75
N LEU A 97 -4.16 -7.01 -7.76
CA LEU A 97 -3.42 -5.81 -8.15
C LEU A 97 -2.27 -5.49 -7.18
N ASN A 98 -2.43 -5.84 -5.89
CA ASN A 98 -1.41 -5.60 -4.87
C ASN A 98 -0.19 -6.49 -5.08
N THR A 99 -0.40 -7.78 -5.31
CA THR A 99 0.66 -8.73 -5.64
C THR A 99 1.27 -8.42 -7.00
N LEU A 100 0.46 -8.01 -8.00
CA LEU A 100 0.93 -7.58 -9.31
C LEU A 100 1.89 -6.39 -9.24
N ASN A 101 1.51 -5.33 -8.51
CA ASN A 101 2.34 -4.14 -8.35
C ASN A 101 3.66 -4.47 -7.62
N LYS A 102 3.61 -5.24 -6.53
CA LYS A 102 4.82 -5.73 -5.85
C LYS A 102 5.71 -6.56 -6.77
N PHE A 103 5.11 -7.38 -7.63
CA PHE A 103 5.86 -8.18 -8.60
C PHE A 103 6.57 -7.28 -9.64
N GLU A 104 5.89 -6.28 -10.19
CA GLU A 104 6.45 -5.33 -11.14
C GLU A 104 7.61 -4.52 -10.54
N ILE A 105 7.44 -3.98 -9.33
CA ILE A 105 8.50 -3.28 -8.60
C ILE A 105 9.73 -4.18 -8.41
N ASN A 106 9.52 -5.43 -7.99
CA ASN A 106 10.62 -6.38 -7.81
C ASN A 106 11.35 -6.69 -9.12
N GLN A 107 10.63 -6.79 -10.25
CA GLN A 107 11.24 -6.99 -11.56
C GLN A 107 12.09 -5.79 -11.98
N GLN A 108 11.62 -4.57 -11.72
CA GLN A 108 12.39 -3.35 -11.99
C GLN A 108 13.65 -3.28 -11.13
N ILE A 109 13.55 -3.60 -9.83
CA ILE A 109 14.71 -3.64 -8.92
C ILE A 109 15.74 -4.65 -9.42
N LYS A 110 15.32 -5.86 -9.79
CA LYS A 110 16.22 -6.89 -10.33
C LYS A 110 16.91 -6.42 -11.61
N SER A 111 16.15 -5.85 -12.55
CA SER A 111 16.70 -5.33 -13.80
C SER A 111 17.75 -4.23 -13.55
N ASN A 112 17.49 -3.32 -12.61
CA ASN A 112 18.44 -2.29 -12.21
C ASN A 112 19.69 -2.88 -11.54
N GLN A 113 19.54 -3.89 -10.67
CA GLN A 113 20.65 -4.58 -10.04
C GLN A 113 21.52 -5.32 -11.07
N GLU A 114 20.89 -6.05 -11.99
CA GLU A 114 21.57 -6.73 -13.09
C GLU A 114 22.32 -5.72 -13.96
N GLY A 115 21.68 -4.60 -14.32
CA GLY A 115 22.29 -3.50 -15.07
C GLY A 115 23.51 -2.90 -14.37
N ARG A 116 23.43 -2.65 -13.06
CA ARG A 116 24.56 -2.16 -12.25
C ARG A 116 25.69 -3.18 -12.12
N ASN A 117 25.34 -4.46 -12.13
CA ASN A 117 26.29 -5.56 -12.03
C ASN A 117 26.84 -6.02 -13.39
N LYS A 118 26.41 -5.41 -14.51
CA LYS A 118 26.98 -5.70 -15.84
C LYS A 118 28.47 -5.36 -15.84
N GLY A 119 29.31 -6.39 -15.95
CA GLY A 119 30.77 -6.28 -15.92
C GLY A 119 31.42 -6.77 -14.62
N ILE A 120 30.64 -7.00 -13.56
CA ILE A 120 31.12 -7.65 -12.34
C ILE A 120 30.93 -9.15 -12.54
N ILE A 121 32.03 -9.85 -12.80
CA ILE A 121 32.03 -11.33 -12.82
C ILE A 121 32.02 -11.84 -11.39
N THR A 122 31.20 -12.84 -11.10
CA THR A 122 31.29 -13.52 -9.81
C THR A 122 32.56 -14.36 -9.76
N GLU A 123 33.11 -14.59 -8.58
CA GLU A 123 34.29 -15.47 -8.39
C GLU A 123 34.05 -16.86 -9.01
N ARG A 124 32.82 -17.37 -8.92
CA ARG A 124 32.44 -18.65 -9.54
C ARG A 124 32.52 -18.58 -11.07
N ASP A 125 32.04 -17.50 -11.68
CA ASP A 125 32.13 -17.31 -13.14
C ASP A 125 33.57 -17.09 -13.61
N TYR A 126 34.38 -16.42 -12.78
CA TYR A 126 35.81 -16.27 -13.01
C TYR A 126 36.53 -17.63 -13.03
N GLN A 127 36.29 -18.48 -12.03
CA GLN A 127 36.88 -19.81 -11.96
C GLN A 127 36.45 -20.71 -13.13
N LYS A 128 35.17 -20.65 -13.55
CA LYS A 128 34.71 -21.37 -14.76
C LYS A 128 35.47 -20.92 -16.01
N ARG A 129 35.63 -19.61 -16.20
CA ARG A 129 36.40 -19.06 -17.34
C ARG A 129 37.86 -19.52 -17.32
N LEU A 130 38.49 -19.59 -16.14
CA LEU A 130 39.86 -20.13 -16.02
C LEU A 130 39.95 -21.60 -16.45
N VAL A 131 38.98 -22.42 -16.03
CA VAL A 131 38.93 -23.85 -16.43
C VAL A 131 38.72 -23.99 -17.93
N GLU A 132 37.81 -23.23 -18.54
CA GLU A 132 37.57 -23.24 -19.99
C GLU A 132 38.78 -22.73 -20.80
N LEU A 133 39.49 -21.72 -20.31
CA LEU A 133 40.71 -21.23 -20.94
C LEU A 133 41.83 -22.28 -20.88
N ASN A 134 41.93 -23.01 -19.77
CA ASN A 134 42.94 -24.05 -19.60
C ASN A 134 42.60 -25.32 -20.39
N SER A 135 41.32 -25.64 -20.60
CA SER A 135 40.92 -26.79 -21.43
C SER A 135 41.13 -26.52 -22.93
N LYS A 136 40.95 -25.28 -23.39
CA LYS A 136 41.21 -24.87 -24.79
C LYS A 136 42.70 -24.76 -25.16
N LYS A 137 43.59 -24.72 -24.17
CA LYS A 137 45.06 -24.66 -24.37
C LYS A 137 45.73 -26.04 -24.44
N LYS A 138 44.99 -27.11 -24.16
CA LYS A 138 45.43 -28.50 -24.36
C LYS A 138 44.96 -29.01 -25.71
#